data_AF-A0AAD5SJE2-F1
#
_entry.id   AF-A0AAD5SJE2-F1
#
_cell.length_a   1.000
_cell.length_b   1.000
_cell.length_c   1.000
_cell.angle_alpha   90.00
_cell.angle_beta   90.00
_cell.angle_gamma   90.00
#
_symmetry.space_group_name_H-M   'P 1'
#
loop_
_entity.id
_entity.type
_entity.pdbx_description
1 polymer ?
#
loop_
_entity_poly.entity_id
_entity_poly.type
_entity_poly.pdbx_seq_one_letter_code
_entity_poly.pdbx_strand_id
1 'polypeptide(L)'
;MPATSLSNQLKALAGNRPPPTKGKVSLLFSGRQAADLDKDTLFAIGRDGLNELTGQNQRFAEFEETLFAEGIKSFDRTLQTKADNAKLDASIQKFLRLLSPYFLQQSSFKVLEWLLRRFRVHEFNVDSMLECILPYHETKQFAQVLSVLAISDTARWSFLSALQKTKTPLDRTSLVQRCVADHSILHFMCNMATAARAAVIVHRTMFSFFTCTVLQYIQSIPSVTDADVHMLLPTLFEFLKLSDPRWADLQSAAQIIVAQIAQRVALDEDVVQTIVGVAATGATETNLEATLLFWMALCQSQKSFDSFPESAVLELLGVGGQLTKIFTKIGREYDAEKFLRPVIIAAVQSIKEDSLASEAAELVESIIRDAKISPAFATSLCDAIFTQYLSNPQPQQPSEDENDEDEDDKPVELLRKLIARLHTKFPKEVDAHLESRLQTENKKRRNILFDFISNTFKGTLHEPIKELKTTLYLSLQHPEPSVRRMAVQKLATLVSNSDSLPDFTEDVILDRLGDDNEKVLAAVLAVSKLEEVVEGAKLVRALQG
;
A
#
# COMPACT_ATOMS: atom_id res chain seq x y z
N MET A 1 -59.81 -14.81 23.44
CA MET A 1 -59.98 -13.38 23.76
C MET A 1 -58.94 -12.59 22.96
N PRO A 2 -59.33 -11.77 21.97
CA PRO A 2 -58.38 -10.98 21.21
C PRO A 2 -57.85 -9.83 22.09
N ALA A 3 -56.52 -9.63 22.08
CA ALA A 3 -55.89 -8.52 22.79
C ALA A 3 -56.41 -7.19 22.21
N THR A 4 -57.04 -6.38 23.06
CA THR A 4 -57.65 -5.10 22.67
C THR A 4 -56.57 -4.10 22.26
N SER A 5 -56.90 -3.14 21.38
CA SER A 5 -56.01 -2.05 20.95
C SER A 5 -55.31 -1.34 22.12
N LEU A 6 -55.99 -1.29 23.27
CA LEU A 6 -55.44 -0.77 24.54
C LEU A 6 -54.27 -1.61 25.08
N SER A 7 -54.30 -2.94 24.93
CA SER A 7 -53.20 -3.83 25.31
C SER A 7 -51.96 -3.64 24.44
N ASN A 8 -52.15 -3.38 23.14
CA ASN A 8 -51.05 -3.06 22.23
C ASN A 8 -50.51 -1.64 22.47
N GLN A 9 -51.37 -0.66 22.77
CA GLN A 9 -50.96 0.69 23.18
C GLN A 9 -50.26 0.68 24.54
N LEU A 10 -50.71 -0.13 25.50
CA LEU A 10 -50.04 -0.32 26.79
C LEU A 10 -48.71 -1.07 26.63
N LYS A 11 -48.58 -2.03 25.71
CA LYS A 11 -47.29 -2.65 25.37
C LYS A 11 -46.33 -1.68 24.68
N ALA A 12 -46.84 -0.79 23.83
CA ALA A 12 -46.04 0.26 23.18
C ALA A 12 -45.60 1.34 24.20
N LEU A 13 -46.47 1.71 25.16
CA LEU A 13 -46.15 2.62 26.27
C LEU A 13 -45.28 1.97 27.35
N ALA A 14 -45.40 0.67 27.57
CA ALA A 14 -44.54 -0.15 28.43
C ALA A 14 -43.26 -0.62 27.72
N GLY A 15 -43.07 -0.21 26.46
CA GLY A 15 -41.87 -0.48 25.68
C GLY A 15 -40.63 -0.12 26.50
N ASN A 16 -39.75 -1.11 26.68
CA ASN A 16 -38.45 -1.06 27.34
C ASN A 16 -38.38 -1.22 28.87
N ARG A 17 -39.40 -1.72 29.58
CA ARG A 17 -39.15 -2.29 30.92
C ARG A 17 -38.98 -3.82 30.86
N PRO A 18 -37.76 -4.36 31.00
CA PRO A 18 -37.61 -5.80 31.19
C PRO A 18 -38.40 -6.23 32.44
N PRO A 19 -38.94 -7.46 32.47
CA PRO A 19 -39.64 -7.97 33.65
C PRO A 19 -38.70 -7.83 34.86
N PRO A 20 -39.19 -7.35 36.03
CA PRO A 20 -38.35 -7.15 37.20
C PRO A 20 -37.75 -8.49 37.60
N THR A 21 -36.45 -8.66 37.35
CA THR A 21 -35.68 -9.74 37.94
C THR A 21 -35.78 -9.58 39.46
N LYS A 22 -36.19 -10.63 40.17
CA LYS A 22 -36.22 -10.62 41.63
C LYS A 22 -34.77 -10.50 42.14
N GLY A 23 -34.33 -9.27 42.41
CA GLY A 23 -32.97 -8.94 42.87
C GLY A 23 -32.35 -7.76 42.10
N LYS A 24 -31.33 -7.13 42.68
CA LYS A 24 -30.57 -6.08 41.97
C LYS A 24 -29.63 -6.74 40.95
N VAL A 25 -29.56 -6.20 39.74
CA VAL A 25 -28.63 -6.65 38.69
C VAL A 25 -27.19 -6.47 39.18
N SER A 26 -26.34 -7.47 38.97
CA SER A 26 -24.94 -7.48 39.41
C SER A 26 -24.12 -8.45 38.56
N LEU A 27 -22.87 -8.08 38.30
CA LEU A 27 -21.85 -8.91 37.68
C LEU A 27 -21.08 -9.73 38.72
N LEU A 28 -20.85 -9.17 39.91
CA LEU A 28 -20.01 -9.76 40.95
C LEU A 28 -20.77 -10.59 41.97
N PHE A 29 -22.05 -10.29 42.20
CA PHE A 29 -22.83 -10.85 43.31
C PHE A 29 -24.10 -11.52 42.82
N SER A 30 -24.59 -12.50 43.60
CA SER A 30 -25.94 -13.01 43.38
C SER A 30 -26.99 -11.92 43.63
N GLY A 31 -28.17 -12.02 43.02
CA GLY A 31 -29.21 -10.99 43.16
C GLY A 31 -29.64 -10.69 44.61
N ARG A 32 -29.46 -11.66 45.54
CA ARG A 32 -29.67 -11.48 46.99
C ARG A 32 -28.53 -10.68 47.63
N GLN A 33 -27.29 -11.17 47.51
CA GLN A 33 -26.10 -10.46 48.01
C GLN A 33 -26.02 -9.03 47.47
N ALA A 34 -26.34 -8.85 46.19
CA ALA A 34 -26.37 -7.57 45.53
C ALA A 34 -27.42 -6.63 46.14
N ALA A 35 -28.55 -7.16 46.60
CA ALA A 35 -29.62 -6.38 47.24
C ALA A 35 -29.17 -5.83 48.61
N ASP A 36 -28.46 -6.66 49.37
CA ASP A 36 -27.96 -6.37 50.73
C ASP A 36 -26.74 -5.43 50.75
N LEU A 37 -26.04 -5.29 49.62
CA LEU A 37 -24.88 -4.40 49.49
C LEU A 37 -25.29 -2.93 49.57
N ASP A 38 -24.74 -2.21 50.55
CA ASP A 38 -24.91 -0.77 50.70
C ASP A 38 -24.10 0.03 49.66
N LYS A 39 -24.39 1.33 49.56
CA LYS A 39 -23.79 2.20 48.53
C LYS A 39 -22.31 2.48 48.78
N ASP A 40 -21.89 2.57 50.04
CA ASP A 40 -20.51 2.90 50.39
C ASP A 40 -19.59 1.71 50.15
N THR A 41 -20.03 0.49 50.49
CA THR A 41 -19.30 -0.74 50.17
C THR A 41 -19.19 -0.93 48.66
N LEU A 42 -20.29 -0.73 47.93
CA LEU A 42 -20.30 -0.80 46.46
C LEU A 42 -19.35 0.23 45.82
N PHE A 43 -19.33 1.45 46.35
CA PHE A 43 -18.42 2.50 45.90
C PHE A 43 -16.96 2.15 46.20
N ALA A 44 -16.67 1.63 47.40
CA ALA A 44 -15.32 1.21 47.78
C ALA A 44 -14.79 0.12 46.85
N ILE A 45 -15.62 -0.85 46.45
CA ILE A 45 -15.27 -1.87 45.44
C ILE A 45 -14.91 -1.21 44.10
N GLY A 46 -15.74 -0.26 43.63
CA GLY A 46 -15.48 0.46 42.39
C GLY A 46 -14.18 1.27 42.44
N ARG A 47 -13.92 1.96 43.55
CA ARG A 47 -12.69 2.75 43.78
C ARG A 47 -11.45 1.87 43.83
N ASP A 48 -11.54 0.72 44.48
CA ASP A 48 -10.46 -0.26 44.53
C ASP A 48 -10.11 -0.77 43.11
N GLY A 49 -11.12 -1.12 42.32
CA GLY A 49 -10.93 -1.47 40.90
C GLY A 49 -10.31 -0.34 40.07
N LEU A 50 -10.74 0.91 40.29
CA LEU A 50 -10.15 2.07 39.60
C LEU A 50 -8.68 2.25 39.99
N ASN A 51 -8.33 2.11 41.27
CA ASN A 51 -6.96 2.25 41.75
C ASN A 51 -6.03 1.20 41.14
N GLU A 52 -6.47 -0.06 41.06
CA GLU A 52 -5.73 -1.14 40.39
C GLU A 52 -5.50 -0.84 38.90
N LEU A 53 -6.49 -0.25 38.21
CA LEU A 53 -6.39 0.13 36.81
C LEU A 53 -5.49 1.36 36.61
N THR A 54 -5.60 2.37 37.47
CA THR A 54 -4.74 3.57 37.45
C THR A 54 -3.27 3.21 37.65
N GLY A 55 -2.98 2.23 38.53
CA GLY A 55 -1.62 1.70 38.70
C GLY A 55 -1.02 1.07 37.43
N GLN A 56 -1.85 0.61 36.49
CA GLN A 56 -1.42 0.07 35.19
C GLN A 56 -1.44 1.15 34.09
N ASN A 57 -2.39 2.08 34.15
CA ASN A 57 -2.56 3.13 33.16
C ASN A 57 -3.11 4.41 33.81
N GLN A 58 -2.24 5.40 33.96
CA GLN A 58 -2.56 6.66 34.64
C GLN A 58 -3.75 7.41 34.02
N ARG A 59 -4.13 7.13 32.78
CA ARG A 59 -5.29 7.75 32.11
C ARG A 59 -6.61 7.45 32.83
N PHE A 60 -6.69 6.39 33.65
CA PHE A 60 -7.87 6.12 34.46
C PHE A 60 -8.07 7.14 35.60
N ALA A 61 -7.03 7.86 36.03
CA ALA A 61 -7.14 8.89 37.06
C ALA A 61 -8.06 10.05 36.66
N GLU A 62 -8.26 10.30 35.35
CA GLU A 62 -9.19 11.33 34.86
C GLU A 62 -10.64 11.11 35.36
N PHE A 63 -10.99 9.87 35.70
CA PHE A 63 -12.36 9.50 36.08
C PHE A 63 -12.59 9.51 37.60
N GLU A 64 -11.54 9.74 38.39
CA GLU A 64 -11.58 9.79 39.85
C GLU A 64 -12.53 10.86 40.37
N GLU A 65 -12.40 12.08 39.86
CA GLU A 65 -13.24 13.23 40.27
C GLU A 65 -14.56 13.33 39.48
N THR A 66 -14.89 12.31 38.66
CA THR A 66 -16.12 12.29 37.86
C THR A 66 -16.94 11.04 38.15
N LEU A 67 -16.72 9.96 37.39
CA LEU A 67 -17.49 8.71 37.51
C LEU A 67 -17.28 8.01 38.87
N PHE A 68 -16.20 8.34 39.57
CA PHE A 68 -15.82 7.75 40.85
C PHE A 68 -15.67 8.79 41.96
N ALA A 69 -16.30 9.96 41.83
CA ALA A 69 -16.29 10.98 42.88
C ALA A 69 -17.22 10.60 44.04
N GLU A 70 -16.85 10.97 45.27
CA GLU A 70 -17.66 10.73 46.47
C GLU A 70 -19.08 11.31 46.33
N GLY A 71 -19.20 12.49 45.71
CA GLY A 71 -20.47 13.18 45.46
C GLY A 71 -21.38 12.48 44.45
N ILE A 72 -20.85 11.58 43.61
CA ILE A 72 -21.64 10.86 42.60
C ILE A 72 -22.43 9.70 43.20
N LYS A 73 -22.18 9.32 44.46
CA LYS A 73 -22.90 8.23 45.14
C LYS A 73 -24.41 8.45 45.24
N SER A 74 -24.86 9.69 45.35
CA SER A 74 -26.29 10.06 45.41
C SER A 74 -26.91 10.36 44.04
N PHE A 75 -26.11 10.44 42.98
CA PHE A 75 -26.54 10.84 41.64
C PHE A 75 -27.60 9.90 41.04
N ASP A 76 -28.77 10.41 40.69
CA ASP A 76 -29.77 9.65 39.93
C ASP A 76 -29.89 10.19 38.51
N ARG A 77 -29.45 9.37 37.55
CA ARG A 77 -29.46 9.66 36.12
C ARG A 77 -30.87 9.98 35.58
N THR A 78 -31.92 9.38 36.16
CA THR A 78 -33.30 9.57 35.71
C THR A 78 -33.88 10.94 36.10
N LEU A 79 -33.24 11.62 37.05
CA LEU A 79 -33.60 12.96 37.50
C LEU A 79 -32.78 14.07 36.82
N GLN A 80 -31.86 13.71 35.92
CA GLN A 80 -31.01 14.67 35.22
C GLN A 80 -31.61 15.13 33.90
N THR A 81 -31.11 16.27 33.40
CA THR A 81 -31.48 16.76 32.07
C THR A 81 -30.93 15.85 30.96
N LYS A 82 -31.52 15.92 29.77
CA LYS A 82 -31.01 15.19 28.60
C LYS A 82 -29.57 15.59 28.24
N ALA A 83 -29.23 16.87 28.40
CA ALA A 83 -27.89 17.38 28.12
C ALA A 83 -26.85 16.83 29.10
N ASP A 84 -27.18 16.76 30.39
CA ASP A 84 -26.27 16.20 31.41
C ASP A 84 -26.11 14.70 31.23
N ASN A 85 -27.18 14.00 30.88
CA ASN A 85 -27.12 12.58 30.54
C ASN A 85 -26.27 12.31 29.30
N ALA A 86 -26.29 13.18 28.28
CA ALA A 86 -25.42 13.06 27.12
C ALA A 86 -23.93 13.26 27.48
N LYS A 87 -23.61 14.19 28.39
CA LYS A 87 -22.24 14.36 28.92
C LYS A 87 -21.79 13.13 29.70
N LEU A 88 -22.67 12.58 30.53
CA LEU A 88 -22.42 11.34 31.25
C LEU A 88 -22.17 10.18 30.28
N ASP A 89 -22.98 10.04 29.23
CA ASP A 89 -22.81 9.01 28.21
C ASP A 89 -21.45 9.09 27.53
N ALA A 90 -21.03 10.30 27.15
CA ALA A 90 -19.71 10.52 26.56
C ALA A 90 -18.57 10.13 27.54
N SER A 91 -18.70 10.50 28.81
CA SER A 91 -17.72 10.13 29.85
C SER A 91 -17.65 8.62 30.06
N ILE A 92 -18.80 7.94 30.13
CA ILE A 92 -18.90 6.48 30.26
C ILE A 92 -18.32 5.78 29.03
N GLN A 93 -18.64 6.24 27.81
CA GLN A 93 -18.08 5.66 26.59
C GLN A 93 -16.55 5.80 26.57
N LYS A 94 -16.02 6.97 26.94
CA LYS A 94 -14.58 7.20 27.04
C LYS A 94 -13.93 6.25 28.06
N PHE A 95 -14.54 6.06 29.22
CA PHE A 95 -14.06 5.13 30.24
C PHE A 95 -14.09 3.69 29.74
N LEU A 96 -15.20 3.23 29.17
CA LEU A 96 -15.37 1.86 28.70
C LEU A 96 -14.42 1.52 27.55
N ARG A 97 -14.15 2.47 26.65
CA ARG A 97 -13.15 2.28 25.59
C ARG A 97 -11.74 2.14 26.17
N LEU A 98 -11.39 2.93 27.19
CA LEU A 98 -10.12 2.81 27.91
C LEU A 98 -10.03 1.49 28.70
N LEU A 99 -11.17 1.00 29.20
CA LEU A 99 -11.28 -0.26 29.95
C LEU A 99 -11.11 -1.51 29.07
N SER A 100 -11.57 -1.45 27.81
CA SER A 100 -11.61 -2.60 26.89
C SER A 100 -10.34 -3.46 26.87
N PRO A 101 -9.11 -2.91 26.75
CA PRO A 101 -7.88 -3.72 26.77
C PRO A 101 -7.66 -4.52 28.06
N TYR A 102 -8.24 -4.08 29.18
CA TYR A 102 -8.13 -4.68 30.51
C TYR A 102 -9.35 -5.53 30.87
N PHE A 103 -10.32 -5.73 29.96
CA PHE A 103 -11.63 -6.29 30.26
C PHE A 103 -11.60 -7.61 31.04
N LEU A 104 -10.64 -8.50 30.74
CA LEU A 104 -10.54 -9.81 31.38
C LEU A 104 -10.00 -9.78 32.82
N GLN A 105 -9.56 -8.61 33.32
CA GLN A 105 -9.05 -8.45 34.69
C GLN A 105 -10.19 -8.30 35.70
N GLN A 106 -9.97 -8.76 36.93
CA GLN A 106 -10.95 -8.62 38.01
C GLN A 106 -11.26 -7.14 38.36
N SER A 107 -10.26 -6.26 38.26
CA SER A 107 -10.40 -4.81 38.43
C SER A 107 -11.46 -4.22 37.49
N SER A 108 -11.52 -4.70 36.24
CA SER A 108 -12.53 -4.31 35.26
C SER A 108 -13.94 -4.67 35.70
N PHE A 109 -14.14 -5.84 36.31
CA PHE A 109 -15.45 -6.23 36.84
C PHE A 109 -15.86 -5.42 38.07
N LYS A 110 -14.91 -5.01 38.92
CA LYS A 110 -15.17 -4.09 40.05
C LYS A 110 -15.70 -2.74 39.56
N VAL A 111 -15.03 -2.13 38.58
CA VAL A 111 -15.49 -0.85 38.02
C VAL A 111 -16.79 -0.99 37.23
N LEU A 112 -16.96 -2.07 36.46
CA LEU A 112 -18.22 -2.32 35.73
C LEU A 112 -19.39 -2.54 36.68
N GLU A 113 -19.20 -3.22 37.82
CA GLU A 113 -20.23 -3.36 38.85
C GLU A 113 -20.68 -1.99 39.37
N TRP A 114 -19.74 -1.09 39.68
CA TRP A 114 -20.04 0.28 40.07
C TRP A 114 -20.86 1.01 38.99
N LEU A 115 -20.39 1.01 37.75
CA LEU A 115 -21.06 1.71 36.65
C LEU A 115 -22.46 1.14 36.36
N LEU A 116 -22.60 -0.18 36.42
CA LEU A 116 -23.86 -0.90 36.25
C LEU A 116 -24.88 -0.44 37.29
N ARG A 117 -24.46 -0.42 38.55
CA ARG A 117 -25.33 -0.14 39.70
C ARG A 117 -25.64 1.34 39.86
N ARG A 118 -24.67 2.22 39.58
CA ARG A 118 -24.82 3.66 39.80
C ARG A 118 -25.42 4.39 38.59
N PHE A 119 -24.94 4.08 37.39
CA PHE A 119 -25.33 4.79 36.17
C PHE A 119 -26.24 3.97 35.24
N ARG A 120 -26.50 2.70 35.57
CA ARG A 120 -27.35 1.80 34.79
C ARG A 120 -26.86 1.65 33.35
N VAL A 121 -25.54 1.52 33.17
CA VAL A 121 -24.90 1.40 31.84
C VAL A 121 -25.40 0.20 31.02
N HIS A 122 -25.84 -0.86 31.68
CA HIS A 122 -26.47 -2.02 31.06
C HIS A 122 -27.81 -1.71 30.37
N GLU A 123 -28.42 -0.57 30.67
CA GLU A 123 -29.67 -0.11 30.05
C GLU A 123 -29.45 1.09 29.13
N PHE A 124 -28.68 2.09 29.59
CA PHE A 124 -28.54 3.37 28.88
C PHE A 124 -27.32 3.42 27.94
N ASN A 125 -26.37 2.49 28.07
CA ASN A 125 -25.09 2.50 27.34
C ASN A 125 -24.77 1.13 26.71
N VAL A 126 -25.78 0.42 26.21
CA VAL A 126 -25.63 -0.94 25.65
C VAL A 126 -24.58 -0.98 24.53
N ASP A 127 -24.58 -0.01 23.63
CA ASP A 127 -23.58 0.08 22.55
C ASP A 127 -22.16 0.26 23.10
N SER A 128 -21.95 1.13 24.10
CA SER A 128 -20.63 1.34 24.71
C SER A 128 -20.16 0.12 25.52
N MET A 129 -21.09 -0.59 26.17
CA MET A 129 -20.80 -1.85 26.85
C MET A 129 -20.37 -2.91 25.84
N LEU A 130 -21.09 -3.05 24.72
CA LEU A 130 -20.74 -3.99 23.65
C LEU A 130 -19.42 -3.62 22.98
N GLU A 131 -19.16 -2.33 22.73
CA GLU A 131 -17.86 -1.83 22.22
C GLU A 131 -16.69 -2.34 23.08
N CYS A 132 -16.85 -2.31 24.41
CA CYS A 132 -15.83 -2.73 25.37
C CYS A 132 -15.62 -4.26 25.43
N ILE A 133 -16.69 -5.06 25.24
CA ILE A 133 -16.60 -6.52 25.48
C ILE A 133 -16.53 -7.36 24.20
N LEU A 134 -16.97 -6.82 23.06
CA LEU A 134 -17.09 -7.57 21.80
C LEU A 134 -15.76 -8.18 21.30
N PRO A 135 -14.58 -7.55 21.49
CA PRO A 135 -13.30 -8.20 21.18
C PRO A 135 -13.09 -9.55 21.88
N TYR A 136 -13.82 -9.80 22.96
CA TYR A 136 -13.76 -11.00 23.80
C TYR A 136 -15.00 -11.90 23.66
N HIS A 137 -15.73 -11.81 22.54
CA HIS A 137 -16.99 -12.52 22.26
C HIS A 137 -16.99 -14.03 22.56
N GLU A 138 -15.85 -14.72 22.39
CA GLU A 138 -15.71 -16.17 22.63
C GLU A 138 -15.44 -16.53 24.11
N THR A 139 -15.40 -15.54 25.02
CA THR A 139 -15.09 -15.76 26.45
C THR A 139 -16.32 -15.87 27.34
N LYS A 140 -16.16 -16.50 28.51
CA LYS A 140 -17.21 -16.57 29.54
C LYS A 140 -17.51 -15.19 30.15
N GLN A 141 -16.49 -14.34 30.24
CA GLN A 141 -16.56 -12.95 30.70
C GLN A 141 -17.51 -12.13 29.83
N PHE A 142 -17.40 -12.27 28.50
CA PHE A 142 -18.34 -11.67 27.57
C PHE A 142 -19.77 -12.16 27.84
N ALA A 143 -19.99 -13.47 27.93
CA ALA A 143 -21.32 -14.04 28.19
C ALA A 143 -21.91 -13.56 29.53
N GLN A 144 -21.09 -13.40 30.56
CA GLN A 144 -21.47 -12.88 31.87
C GLN A 144 -21.98 -11.44 31.76
N VAL A 145 -21.24 -10.55 31.11
CA VAL A 145 -21.65 -9.15 30.92
C VAL A 145 -22.85 -9.05 29.97
N LEU A 146 -22.85 -9.83 28.89
CA LEU A 146 -23.98 -9.88 27.95
C LEU A 146 -25.28 -10.24 28.66
N SER A 147 -25.25 -11.18 29.62
CA SER A 147 -26.44 -11.66 30.32
C SER A 147 -27.18 -10.60 31.16
N VAL A 148 -26.53 -9.47 31.46
CA VAL A 148 -27.14 -8.37 32.23
C VAL A 148 -27.58 -7.18 31.36
N LEU A 149 -27.23 -7.15 30.06
CA LEU A 149 -27.59 -6.04 29.17
C LEU A 149 -29.08 -6.04 28.84
N ALA A 150 -29.71 -4.86 28.83
CA ALA A 150 -31.09 -4.69 28.41
C ALA A 150 -31.16 -4.51 26.88
N ILE A 151 -31.05 -5.62 26.14
CA ILE A 151 -31.15 -5.63 24.68
C ILE A 151 -32.62 -5.63 24.27
N SER A 152 -33.02 -4.66 23.43
CA SER A 152 -34.36 -4.62 22.83
C SER A 152 -34.45 -5.52 21.60
N ASP A 153 -35.62 -6.13 21.36
CA ASP A 153 -35.89 -6.98 20.21
C ASP A 153 -35.76 -6.23 18.86
N THR A 154 -35.89 -4.90 18.86
CA THR A 154 -35.74 -4.07 17.66
C THR A 154 -34.34 -3.49 17.50
N ALA A 155 -33.41 -3.80 18.40
CA ALA A 155 -32.05 -3.25 18.35
C ALA A 155 -31.14 -4.04 17.40
N ARG A 156 -30.05 -3.38 16.96
CA ARG A 156 -28.90 -3.97 16.25
C ARG A 156 -28.44 -5.31 16.87
N TRP A 157 -28.55 -5.41 18.20
CA TRP A 157 -28.03 -6.52 19.00
C TRP A 157 -29.06 -7.61 19.33
N SER A 158 -30.27 -7.54 18.78
CA SER A 158 -31.36 -8.49 19.05
C SER A 158 -30.97 -9.96 18.85
N PHE A 159 -30.04 -10.26 17.93
CA PHE A 159 -29.52 -11.61 17.71
C PHE A 159 -28.79 -12.20 18.93
N LEU A 160 -28.31 -11.37 19.86
CA LEU A 160 -27.62 -11.80 21.08
C LEU A 160 -28.58 -12.25 22.19
N SER A 161 -29.89 -11.97 22.07
CA SER A 161 -30.88 -12.29 23.13
C SER A 161 -31.01 -13.80 23.38
N ALA A 162 -30.71 -14.64 22.39
CA ALA A 162 -30.64 -16.09 22.59
C ALA A 162 -29.49 -16.48 23.53
N LEU A 163 -28.32 -15.85 23.34
CA LEU A 163 -27.11 -16.09 24.14
C LEU A 163 -27.25 -15.59 25.58
N GLN A 164 -28.06 -14.56 25.81
CA GLN A 164 -28.40 -14.10 27.17
C GLN A 164 -29.10 -15.18 28.00
N LYS A 165 -29.97 -15.97 27.37
CA LYS A 165 -30.74 -17.04 28.05
C LYS A 165 -29.86 -18.25 28.38
N THR A 166 -28.99 -18.64 27.46
CA THR A 166 -28.08 -19.79 27.61
C THR A 166 -26.80 -19.45 28.36
N LYS A 167 -26.47 -18.16 28.49
CA LYS A 167 -25.20 -17.65 29.05
C LYS A 167 -23.97 -18.27 28.39
N THR A 168 -24.06 -18.47 27.08
CA THR A 168 -22.98 -19.01 26.26
C THR A 168 -22.25 -17.88 25.53
N PRO A 169 -20.92 -18.03 25.29
CA PRO A 169 -20.19 -17.10 24.43
C PRO A 169 -20.76 -17.05 23.00
N LEU A 170 -20.46 -15.97 22.29
CA LEU A 170 -20.78 -15.83 20.86
C LEU A 170 -19.63 -16.43 20.05
N ASP A 171 -19.94 -17.38 19.18
CA ASP A 171 -18.94 -17.91 18.24
C ASP A 171 -18.74 -16.94 17.05
N ARG A 172 -17.51 -16.91 16.52
CA ARG A 172 -17.15 -16.01 15.42
C ARG A 172 -17.99 -16.27 14.15
N THR A 173 -18.34 -17.51 13.85
CA THR A 173 -19.12 -17.85 12.66
C THR A 173 -20.51 -17.21 12.72
N SER A 174 -21.21 -17.31 13.85
CA SER A 174 -22.50 -16.65 14.08
C SER A 174 -22.40 -15.13 13.98
N LEU A 175 -21.32 -14.53 14.51
CA LEU A 175 -21.07 -13.09 14.38
C LEU A 175 -20.90 -12.69 12.91
N VAL A 176 -20.09 -13.43 12.14
CA VAL A 176 -19.87 -13.17 10.72
C VAL A 176 -21.17 -13.32 9.93
N GLN A 177 -21.98 -14.36 10.20
CA GLN A 177 -23.29 -14.50 9.56
C GLN A 177 -24.21 -13.31 9.87
N ARG A 178 -24.12 -12.76 11.09
CA ARG A 178 -24.84 -11.53 11.40
C ARG A 178 -24.31 -10.32 10.62
N CYS A 179 -22.99 -10.20 10.45
CA CYS A 179 -22.40 -9.15 9.60
C CYS A 179 -22.90 -9.23 8.14
N VAL A 180 -23.08 -10.44 7.61
CA VAL A 180 -23.68 -10.67 6.28
C VAL A 180 -25.14 -10.24 6.22
N ALA A 181 -25.90 -10.50 7.27
CA ALA A 181 -27.32 -10.13 7.32
C ALA A 181 -27.57 -8.65 7.62
N ASP A 182 -26.63 -7.96 8.28
CA ASP A 182 -26.80 -6.60 8.78
C ASP A 182 -25.44 -5.85 8.85
N HIS A 183 -25.17 -5.03 7.84
CA HIS A 183 -23.95 -4.21 7.73
C HIS A 183 -23.74 -3.24 8.89
N SER A 184 -24.77 -2.94 9.70
CA SER A 184 -24.62 -2.04 10.84
C SER A 184 -23.67 -2.62 11.91
N ILE A 185 -23.47 -3.94 11.94
CA ILE A 185 -22.49 -4.60 12.80
C ILE A 185 -21.06 -4.36 12.30
N LEU A 186 -20.83 -4.49 10.98
CA LEU A 186 -19.51 -4.20 10.39
C LEU A 186 -19.15 -2.73 10.58
N HIS A 187 -20.10 -1.83 10.31
CA HIS A 187 -19.91 -0.40 10.53
C HIS A 187 -19.59 -0.08 12.01
N PHE A 188 -20.25 -0.76 12.95
CA PHE A 188 -19.93 -0.65 14.37
C PHE A 188 -18.48 -1.08 14.66
N MET A 189 -18.01 -2.16 14.06
CA MET A 189 -16.63 -2.64 14.24
C MET A 189 -15.59 -1.70 13.62
N CYS A 190 -15.86 -1.13 12.44
CA CYS A 190 -15.03 -0.09 11.85
C CYS A 190 -14.91 1.12 12.79
N ASN A 191 -16.05 1.61 13.30
CA ASN A 191 -16.08 2.73 14.24
C ASN A 191 -15.35 2.42 15.55
N MET A 192 -15.48 1.21 16.06
CA MET A 192 -14.76 0.78 17.26
C MET A 192 -13.23 0.87 17.05
N ALA A 193 -12.73 0.39 15.90
CA ALA A 193 -11.30 0.44 15.59
C ALA A 193 -10.79 1.88 15.38
N THR A 194 -11.50 2.71 14.62
CA THR A 194 -11.12 4.11 14.38
C THR A 194 -11.21 4.95 15.66
N ALA A 195 -12.22 4.73 16.49
CA ALA A 195 -12.40 5.48 17.72
C ALA A 195 -11.38 5.09 18.80
N ALA A 196 -10.93 3.83 18.86
CA ALA A 196 -9.79 3.43 19.69
C ALA A 196 -8.50 4.13 19.25
N ARG A 197 -8.24 4.21 17.94
CA ARG A 197 -7.10 4.93 17.37
C ARG A 197 -7.16 6.43 17.71
N ALA A 198 -8.30 7.07 17.49
CA ALA A 198 -8.51 8.48 17.82
C ALA A 198 -8.30 8.77 19.33
N ALA A 199 -8.65 7.81 20.18
CA ALA A 199 -8.41 7.87 21.62
C ALA A 199 -6.98 7.45 22.03
N VAL A 200 -6.09 7.12 21.09
CA VAL A 200 -4.71 6.65 21.33
C VAL A 200 -4.70 5.43 22.25
N ILE A 201 -5.60 4.46 22.00
CA ILE A 201 -5.71 3.21 22.74
C ILE A 201 -5.21 2.07 21.85
N VAL A 202 -4.05 1.51 22.20
CA VAL A 202 -3.48 0.35 21.50
C VAL A 202 -4.14 -0.91 22.06
N HIS A 203 -5.05 -1.49 21.29
CA HIS A 203 -5.84 -2.66 21.70
C HIS A 203 -5.66 -3.81 20.71
N ARG A 204 -4.57 -4.56 20.86
CA ARG A 204 -4.19 -5.63 19.92
C ARG A 204 -5.27 -6.72 19.76
N THR A 205 -5.93 -7.12 20.84
CA THR A 205 -7.06 -8.08 20.77
C THR A 205 -8.19 -7.56 19.90
N MET A 206 -8.55 -6.28 20.01
CA MET A 206 -9.58 -5.65 19.18
C MET A 206 -9.13 -5.51 17.74
N PHE A 207 -7.86 -5.18 17.47
CA PHE A 207 -7.32 -5.13 16.10
C PHE A 207 -7.36 -6.52 15.44
N SER A 208 -6.94 -7.55 16.16
CA SER A 208 -7.02 -8.94 15.68
C SER A 208 -8.47 -9.38 15.46
N PHE A 209 -9.37 -9.05 16.38
CA PHE A 209 -10.81 -9.30 16.25
C PHE A 209 -11.40 -8.62 15.01
N PHE A 210 -11.13 -7.33 14.80
CA PHE A 210 -11.54 -6.58 13.61
C PHE A 210 -11.03 -7.27 12.34
N THR A 211 -9.72 -7.51 12.26
CA THR A 211 -9.05 -8.10 11.10
C THR A 211 -9.66 -9.46 10.75
N CYS A 212 -9.73 -10.37 11.71
CA CYS A 212 -10.21 -11.73 11.46
C CYS A 212 -11.69 -11.75 11.07
N THR A 213 -12.52 -10.92 11.70
CA THR A 213 -13.96 -10.89 11.42
C THR A 213 -14.24 -10.29 10.04
N VAL A 214 -13.55 -9.21 9.66
CA VAL A 214 -13.71 -8.59 8.33
C VAL A 214 -13.19 -9.53 7.23
N LEU A 215 -12.07 -10.22 7.44
CA LEU A 215 -11.58 -11.22 6.50
C LEU A 215 -12.56 -12.38 6.31
N GLN A 216 -13.07 -12.94 7.41
CA GLN A 216 -14.07 -14.01 7.33
C GLN A 216 -15.38 -13.54 6.72
N TYR A 217 -15.78 -12.29 6.95
CA TYR A 217 -16.91 -11.67 6.27
C TYR A 217 -16.71 -11.65 4.75
N ILE A 218 -15.59 -11.11 4.27
CA ILE A 218 -15.26 -11.06 2.82
C ILE A 218 -15.21 -12.46 2.21
N GLN A 219 -14.73 -13.46 2.96
CA GLN A 219 -14.70 -14.86 2.52
C GLN A 219 -16.09 -15.53 2.51
N SER A 220 -17.02 -15.05 3.34
CA SER A 220 -18.35 -15.66 3.50
C SER A 220 -19.38 -15.12 2.51
N ILE A 221 -19.19 -13.90 2.00
CA ILE A 221 -20.09 -13.30 1.01
C ILE A 221 -19.86 -13.90 -0.39
N PRO A 222 -20.91 -14.12 -1.21
CA PRO A 222 -20.75 -14.68 -2.56
C PRO A 222 -19.93 -13.78 -3.49
N SER A 223 -20.08 -12.47 -3.34
CA SER A 223 -19.40 -11.43 -4.12
C SER A 223 -19.25 -10.18 -3.27
N VAL A 224 -18.10 -9.51 -3.35
CA VAL A 224 -17.91 -8.18 -2.75
C VAL A 224 -18.67 -7.16 -3.59
N THR A 225 -19.58 -6.43 -2.97
CA THR A 225 -20.41 -5.42 -3.63
C THR A 225 -19.83 -4.02 -3.45
N ASP A 226 -20.28 -3.05 -4.27
CA ASP A 226 -19.89 -1.64 -4.11
C ASP A 226 -20.22 -1.13 -2.71
N ALA A 227 -21.35 -1.55 -2.13
CA ALA A 227 -21.72 -1.15 -0.77
C ALA A 227 -20.70 -1.62 0.28
N ASP A 228 -20.12 -2.82 0.11
CA ASP A 228 -19.08 -3.34 0.99
C ASP A 228 -17.79 -2.51 0.86
N VAL A 229 -17.41 -2.18 -0.37
CA VAL A 229 -16.24 -1.36 -0.70
C VAL A 229 -16.40 0.04 -0.10
N HIS A 230 -17.54 0.70 -0.31
CA HIS A 230 -17.84 2.04 0.23
C HIS A 230 -17.87 2.06 1.76
N MET A 231 -18.29 0.97 2.40
CA MET A 231 -18.33 0.86 3.86
C MET A 231 -16.94 0.63 4.46
N LEU A 232 -16.13 -0.25 3.85
CA LEU A 232 -14.83 -0.65 4.40
C LEU A 232 -13.71 0.33 4.05
N LEU A 233 -13.63 0.79 2.80
CA LEU A 233 -12.47 1.56 2.31
C LEU A 233 -12.14 2.81 3.14
N PRO A 234 -13.10 3.65 3.61
CA PRO A 234 -12.77 4.83 4.39
C PRO A 234 -11.96 4.49 5.65
N THR A 235 -12.34 3.40 6.36
CA THR A 235 -11.62 2.92 7.53
C THR A 235 -10.25 2.34 7.16
N LEU A 236 -10.18 1.60 6.05
CA LEU A 236 -8.94 1.00 5.59
C LEU A 236 -7.93 2.05 5.13
N PHE A 237 -8.37 3.14 4.49
CA PHE A 237 -7.52 4.28 4.13
C PHE A 237 -6.94 4.99 5.36
N GLU A 238 -7.71 5.14 6.43
CA GLU A 238 -7.18 5.67 7.69
C GLU A 238 -6.05 4.82 8.26
N PHE A 239 -6.10 3.50 8.04
CA PHE A 239 -5.14 2.55 8.57
C PHE A 239 -3.93 2.34 7.65
N LEU A 240 -4.11 2.39 6.33
CA LEU A 240 -3.02 2.24 5.36
C LEU A 240 -1.93 3.30 5.51
N LYS A 241 -2.32 4.55 5.80
CA LYS A 241 -1.40 5.69 5.99
C LYS A 241 -0.70 5.75 7.35
N LEU A 242 -0.87 4.74 8.20
CA LEU A 242 -0.25 4.74 9.53
C LEU A 242 1.22 4.33 9.44
N SER A 243 2.13 5.27 9.67
CA SER A 243 3.58 5.03 9.70
C SER A 243 4.14 4.74 11.10
N ASP A 244 3.41 5.10 12.17
CA ASP A 244 3.87 4.89 13.54
C ASP A 244 3.82 3.39 13.92
N PRO A 245 4.95 2.77 14.33
CA PRO A 245 5.02 1.34 14.66
C PRO A 245 4.02 0.86 15.71
N ARG A 246 3.51 1.76 16.57
CA ARG A 246 2.46 1.43 17.56
C ARG A 246 1.17 0.92 16.90
N TRP A 247 0.94 1.27 15.64
CA TRP A 247 -0.25 0.90 14.87
C TRP A 247 0.04 -0.07 13.72
N ALA A 248 1.22 -0.70 13.69
CA ALA A 248 1.62 -1.63 12.63
C ALA A 248 0.60 -2.77 12.42
N ASP A 249 -0.05 -3.25 13.50
CA ASP A 249 -1.11 -4.27 13.42
C ASP A 249 -2.33 -3.78 12.61
N LEU A 250 -2.73 -2.52 12.77
CA LEU A 250 -3.85 -1.93 12.03
C LEU A 250 -3.49 -1.66 10.57
N GLN A 251 -2.27 -1.18 10.32
CA GLN A 251 -1.79 -1.00 8.95
C GLN A 251 -1.74 -2.32 8.19
N SER A 252 -1.16 -3.36 8.81
CA SER A 252 -1.11 -4.71 8.25
C SER A 252 -2.50 -5.28 8.03
N ALA A 253 -3.43 -5.07 8.98
CA ALA A 253 -4.82 -5.45 8.82
C ALA A 253 -5.44 -4.80 7.57
N ALA A 254 -5.20 -3.51 7.36
CA ALA A 254 -5.72 -2.80 6.21
C ALA A 254 -5.13 -3.32 4.89
N GLN A 255 -3.82 -3.54 4.82
CA GLN A 255 -3.15 -4.12 3.66
C GLN A 255 -3.74 -5.51 3.31
N ILE A 256 -3.90 -6.38 4.30
CA ILE A 256 -4.44 -7.74 4.09
C ILE A 256 -5.91 -7.68 3.64
N ILE A 257 -6.74 -6.87 4.31
CA ILE A 257 -8.16 -6.73 3.96
C ILE A 257 -8.33 -6.15 2.55
N VAL A 258 -7.60 -5.09 2.20
CA VAL A 258 -7.66 -4.49 0.87
C VAL A 258 -7.17 -5.47 -0.20
N ALA A 259 -6.11 -6.23 0.05
CA ALA A 259 -5.66 -7.27 -0.88
C ALA A 259 -6.73 -8.35 -1.09
N GLN A 260 -7.45 -8.75 -0.03
CA GLN A 260 -8.55 -9.71 -0.15
C GLN A 260 -9.74 -9.15 -0.93
N ILE A 261 -10.09 -7.88 -0.74
CA ILE A 261 -11.11 -7.20 -1.55
C ILE A 261 -10.69 -7.21 -3.02
N ALA A 262 -9.46 -6.77 -3.33
CA ALA A 262 -8.93 -6.70 -4.68
C ALA A 262 -8.87 -8.08 -5.38
N GLN A 263 -8.66 -9.17 -4.64
CA GLN A 263 -8.72 -10.52 -5.22
C GLN A 263 -10.14 -10.97 -5.58
N ARG A 264 -11.16 -10.33 -5.00
CA ARG A 264 -12.57 -10.74 -5.10
C ARG A 264 -13.38 -9.87 -6.05
N VAL A 265 -12.95 -8.63 -6.29
CA VAL A 265 -13.61 -7.67 -7.17
C VAL A 265 -12.58 -6.87 -7.97
N ALA A 266 -12.91 -6.56 -9.22
CA ALA A 266 -12.14 -5.60 -10.01
C ALA A 266 -12.51 -4.19 -9.53
N LEU A 267 -11.52 -3.45 -9.05
CA LEU A 267 -11.67 -2.07 -8.61
C LEU A 267 -11.37 -1.14 -9.78
N ASP A 268 -11.99 0.04 -9.78
CA ASP A 268 -11.66 1.08 -10.76
C ASP A 268 -10.21 1.53 -10.61
N GLU A 269 -9.57 1.89 -11.72
CA GLU A 269 -8.15 2.28 -11.74
C GLU A 269 -7.86 3.43 -10.76
N ASP A 270 -8.72 4.45 -10.71
CA ASP A 270 -8.62 5.59 -9.79
C ASP A 270 -8.63 5.16 -8.31
N VAL A 271 -9.41 4.12 -7.98
CA VAL A 271 -9.48 3.57 -6.62
C VAL A 271 -8.18 2.85 -6.28
N VAL A 272 -7.63 2.07 -7.22
CA VAL A 272 -6.36 1.37 -7.01
C VAL A 272 -5.20 2.36 -6.90
N GLN A 273 -5.15 3.39 -7.74
CA GLN A 273 -4.16 4.47 -7.63
C GLN A 273 -4.25 5.18 -6.28
N THR A 274 -5.47 5.45 -5.79
CA THR A 274 -5.68 6.04 -4.46
C THR A 274 -5.20 5.11 -3.35
N ILE A 275 -5.50 3.80 -3.42
CA ILE A 275 -5.03 2.79 -2.45
C ILE A 275 -3.50 2.79 -2.37
N VAL A 276 -2.83 2.73 -3.52
CA VAL A 276 -1.37 2.72 -3.61
C VAL A 276 -0.78 4.01 -3.06
N GLY A 277 -1.32 5.18 -3.45
CA GLY A 277 -0.86 6.47 -2.93
C GLY A 277 -1.00 6.61 -1.42
N VAL A 278 -2.16 6.22 -0.87
CA VAL A 278 -2.38 6.23 0.59
C VAL A 278 -1.44 5.26 1.30
N ALA A 279 -1.24 4.06 0.76
CA ALA A 279 -0.32 3.09 1.34
C ALA A 279 1.14 3.55 1.32
N ALA A 280 1.56 4.31 0.29
CA ALA A 280 2.91 4.88 0.21
C ALA A 280 3.20 5.80 1.40
N THR A 281 2.24 6.66 1.78
CA THR A 281 2.41 7.58 2.93
C THR A 281 2.58 6.88 4.28
N GLY A 282 2.15 5.61 4.39
CA GLY A 282 2.35 4.78 5.58
C GLY A 282 3.62 3.93 5.54
N ALA A 283 4.37 3.94 4.42
CA ALA A 283 5.56 3.13 4.29
C ALA A 283 6.68 3.62 5.21
N THR A 284 7.39 2.68 5.82
CA THR A 284 8.57 2.90 6.67
C THR A 284 9.57 1.80 6.40
N GLU A 285 10.83 1.99 6.80
CA GLU A 285 11.86 0.96 6.63
C GLU A 285 11.45 -0.39 7.25
N THR A 286 10.67 -0.38 8.34
CA THR A 286 10.26 -1.59 9.06
C THR A 286 9.13 -2.36 8.39
N ASN A 287 8.25 -1.68 7.63
CA ASN A 287 7.09 -2.30 6.98
C ASN A 287 7.24 -2.39 5.45
N LEU A 288 8.37 -1.94 4.90
CA LEU A 288 8.56 -1.75 3.47
C LEU A 288 8.32 -3.05 2.68
N GLU A 289 8.87 -4.17 3.13
CA GLU A 289 8.65 -5.47 2.48
C GLU A 289 7.16 -5.85 2.45
N ALA A 290 6.43 -5.64 3.56
CA ALA A 290 4.99 -5.91 3.63
C ALA A 290 4.19 -5.00 2.67
N THR A 291 4.54 -3.71 2.61
CA THR A 291 3.89 -2.75 1.70
C THR A 291 4.14 -3.09 0.24
N LEU A 292 5.35 -3.51 -0.13
CA LEU A 292 5.68 -3.92 -1.51
C LEU A 292 5.00 -5.24 -1.89
N LEU A 293 4.92 -6.22 -0.97
CA LEU A 293 4.17 -7.45 -1.20
C LEU A 293 2.66 -7.18 -1.33
N PHE A 294 2.13 -6.22 -0.58
CA PHE A 294 0.75 -5.75 -0.73
C PHE A 294 0.51 -5.14 -2.11
N TRP A 295 1.37 -4.24 -2.59
CA TRP A 295 1.27 -3.68 -3.93
C TRP A 295 1.41 -4.72 -5.03
N MET A 296 2.31 -5.69 -4.85
CA MET A 296 2.45 -6.82 -5.76
C MET A 296 1.14 -7.63 -5.85
N ALA A 297 0.52 -7.93 -4.71
CA ALA A 297 -0.76 -8.63 -4.66
C ALA A 297 -1.90 -7.82 -5.34
N LEU A 298 -1.89 -6.49 -5.21
CA LEU A 298 -2.81 -5.62 -5.94
C LEU A 298 -2.60 -5.71 -7.45
N CYS A 299 -1.37 -5.54 -7.94
CA CYS A 299 -1.06 -5.61 -9.37
C CYS A 299 -1.37 -6.98 -9.98
N GLN A 300 -1.21 -8.05 -9.21
CA GLN A 300 -1.54 -9.41 -9.66
C GLN A 300 -3.05 -9.66 -9.73
N SER A 301 -3.84 -9.00 -8.87
CA SER A 301 -5.29 -9.18 -8.81
C SER A 301 -6.06 -8.23 -9.75
N GLN A 302 -5.55 -7.03 -9.99
CA GLN A 302 -6.20 -6.01 -10.82
C GLN A 302 -5.71 -6.07 -12.26
N LYS A 303 -6.63 -6.32 -13.21
CA LYS A 303 -6.28 -6.53 -14.63
C LYS A 303 -5.91 -5.24 -15.37
N SER A 304 -6.45 -4.10 -14.95
CA SER A 304 -6.34 -2.80 -15.62
C SER A 304 -5.38 -1.83 -14.92
N PHE A 305 -4.60 -2.31 -13.95
CA PHE A 305 -3.68 -1.46 -13.21
C PHE A 305 -2.27 -1.55 -13.79
N ASP A 306 -1.97 -0.63 -14.72
CA ASP A 306 -0.70 -0.58 -15.45
C ASP A 306 0.09 0.72 -15.18
N SER A 307 -0.35 1.55 -14.22
CA SER A 307 0.26 2.85 -13.91
C SER A 307 0.35 3.07 -12.40
N PHE A 308 1.48 3.62 -11.93
CA PHE A 308 1.65 4.03 -10.53
C PHE A 308 1.66 5.56 -10.43
N PRO A 309 1.04 6.14 -9.39
CA PRO A 309 1.20 7.57 -9.12
C PRO A 309 2.67 7.90 -8.86
N GLU A 310 3.21 8.91 -9.56
CA GLU A 310 4.59 9.38 -9.37
C GLU A 310 4.86 9.75 -7.90
N SER A 311 3.90 10.42 -7.26
CA SER A 311 3.98 10.77 -5.83
C SER A 311 4.15 9.56 -4.92
N ALA A 312 3.49 8.43 -5.22
CA ALA A 312 3.61 7.22 -4.42
C ALA A 312 5.02 6.61 -4.52
N VAL A 313 5.64 6.71 -5.71
CA VAL A 313 7.01 6.23 -5.93
C VAL A 313 8.02 7.14 -5.24
N LEU A 314 7.85 8.46 -5.33
CA LEU A 314 8.70 9.43 -4.63
C LEU A 314 8.65 9.24 -3.10
N GLU A 315 7.47 9.02 -2.52
CA GLU A 315 7.32 8.70 -1.10
C GLU A 315 8.11 7.43 -0.71
N LEU A 316 8.04 6.36 -1.53
CA LEU A 316 8.82 5.14 -1.29
C LEU A 316 10.33 5.36 -1.41
N LEU A 317 10.77 6.13 -2.40
CA LEU A 317 12.19 6.48 -2.58
C LEU A 317 12.71 7.24 -1.36
N GLY A 318 11.89 8.14 -0.80
CA GLY A 318 12.19 8.89 0.43
C GLY A 318 12.31 8.04 1.69
N VAL A 319 11.74 6.83 1.73
CA VAL A 319 11.93 5.90 2.86
C VAL A 319 13.38 5.40 2.93
N GLY A 320 14.04 5.22 1.78
CA GLY A 320 15.46 4.87 1.69
C GLY A 320 15.87 3.48 2.22
N GLY A 321 17.17 3.33 2.47
CA GLY A 321 17.80 2.24 3.23
C GLY A 321 17.85 0.87 2.55
N GLN A 322 16.70 0.21 2.40
CA GLN A 322 16.59 -1.18 1.95
C GLN A 322 15.72 -1.37 0.70
N LEU A 323 15.13 -0.29 0.17
CA LEU A 323 14.23 -0.33 -0.97
C LEU A 323 14.77 -1.15 -2.15
N THR A 324 15.95 -0.77 -2.66
CA THR A 324 16.62 -1.42 -3.79
C THR A 324 16.85 -2.91 -3.55
N LYS A 325 17.23 -3.29 -2.32
CA LYS A 325 17.47 -4.69 -1.93
C LYS A 325 16.17 -5.50 -1.95
N ILE A 326 15.09 -4.94 -1.41
CA ILE A 326 13.79 -5.62 -1.36
C ILE A 326 13.18 -5.76 -2.76
N PHE A 327 13.22 -4.70 -3.59
CA PHE A 327 12.79 -4.78 -4.99
C PHE A 327 13.55 -5.84 -5.77
N THR A 328 14.87 -5.90 -5.59
CA THR A 328 15.72 -6.91 -6.23
C THR A 328 15.40 -8.32 -5.73
N LYS A 329 15.15 -8.50 -4.43
CA LYS A 329 14.68 -9.76 -3.86
C LYS A 329 13.35 -10.18 -4.51
N ILE A 330 12.38 -9.27 -4.58
CA ILE A 330 11.06 -9.53 -5.18
C ILE A 330 11.20 -9.97 -6.63
N GLY A 331 12.00 -9.26 -7.44
CA GLY A 331 12.20 -9.60 -8.85
C GLY A 331 13.00 -10.87 -9.13
N ARG A 332 13.66 -11.44 -8.12
CA ARG A 332 14.36 -12.73 -8.23
C ARG A 332 13.49 -13.89 -7.78
N GLU A 333 12.78 -13.72 -6.66
CA GLU A 333 12.01 -14.75 -5.97
C GLU A 333 10.60 -14.96 -6.53
N TYR A 334 9.95 -13.90 -7.05
CA TYR A 334 8.56 -13.94 -7.49
C TYR A 334 8.40 -13.64 -8.99
N ASP A 335 7.30 -14.10 -9.59
CA ASP A 335 6.83 -13.62 -10.89
C ASP A 335 6.14 -12.26 -10.71
N ALA A 336 6.97 -11.22 -10.61
CA ALA A 336 6.57 -9.89 -10.20
C ALA A 336 6.49 -8.88 -11.37
N GLU A 337 6.55 -9.32 -12.64
CA GLU A 337 6.64 -8.38 -13.77
C GLU A 337 5.44 -7.42 -13.84
N LYS A 338 4.23 -7.90 -13.55
CA LYS A 338 3.02 -7.06 -13.46
C LYS A 338 3.10 -5.94 -12.42
N PHE A 339 3.94 -6.11 -11.41
CA PHE A 339 4.18 -5.13 -10.35
C PHE A 339 5.42 -4.27 -10.67
N LEU A 340 6.54 -4.92 -11.01
CA LEU A 340 7.80 -4.24 -11.28
C LEU A 340 7.71 -3.32 -12.49
N ARG A 341 7.07 -3.75 -13.59
CA ARG A 341 6.97 -2.95 -14.80
C ARG A 341 6.39 -1.56 -14.54
N PRO A 342 5.17 -1.41 -14.01
CA PRO A 342 4.57 -0.10 -13.85
C PRO A 342 5.25 0.74 -12.75
N VAL A 343 5.75 0.14 -11.67
CA VAL A 343 6.50 0.88 -10.62
C VAL A 343 7.83 1.42 -11.14
N ILE A 344 8.58 0.62 -11.89
CA ILE A 344 9.90 1.01 -12.40
C ILE A 344 9.76 2.03 -13.54
N ILE A 345 8.71 1.95 -14.34
CA ILE A 345 8.37 3.02 -15.31
C ILE A 345 8.08 4.33 -14.56
N ALA A 346 7.30 4.30 -13.49
CA ALA A 346 7.03 5.49 -12.67
C ALA A 346 8.30 6.01 -11.96
N ALA A 347 9.23 5.13 -11.57
CA ALA A 347 10.54 5.54 -11.05
C ALA A 347 11.36 6.28 -12.11
N VAL A 348 11.38 5.82 -13.36
CA VAL A 348 12.02 6.56 -14.46
C VAL A 348 11.36 7.92 -14.68
N GLN A 349 10.03 8.00 -14.61
CA GLN A 349 9.30 9.27 -14.71
C GLN A 349 9.63 10.26 -13.59
N SER A 350 10.10 9.76 -12.45
CA SER A 350 10.53 10.55 -11.29
C SER A 350 11.97 11.10 -11.44
N ILE A 351 12.73 10.71 -12.47
CA ILE A 351 14.09 11.21 -12.72
C ILE A 351 14.02 12.61 -13.35
N LYS A 352 13.96 13.62 -12.49
CA LYS A 352 13.92 15.05 -12.80
C LYS A 352 15.00 15.79 -12.00
N GLU A 353 15.02 17.12 -12.02
CA GLU A 353 15.81 17.97 -11.11
C GLU A 353 15.26 17.88 -9.66
N ASP A 354 15.21 16.67 -9.11
CA ASP A 354 14.77 16.37 -7.76
C ASP A 354 15.89 15.68 -6.98
N SER A 355 15.92 15.90 -5.68
CA SER A 355 16.78 15.26 -4.70
C SER A 355 16.79 13.73 -4.81
N LEU A 356 15.66 13.11 -5.21
CA LEU A 356 15.47 11.66 -5.28
C LEU A 356 15.80 11.03 -6.65
N ALA A 357 16.31 11.82 -7.60
CA ALA A 357 16.59 11.33 -8.96
C ALA A 357 17.67 10.24 -8.97
N SER A 358 18.67 10.35 -8.08
CA SER A 358 19.73 9.35 -7.94
C SER A 358 19.20 8.02 -7.42
N GLU A 359 18.32 8.06 -6.41
CA GLU A 359 17.69 6.91 -5.77
C GLU A 359 16.76 6.19 -6.76
N ALA A 360 16.00 6.96 -7.55
CA ALA A 360 15.17 6.42 -8.63
C ALA A 360 16.04 5.69 -9.67
N ALA A 361 17.14 6.30 -10.11
CA ALA A 361 18.06 5.69 -11.06
C ALA A 361 18.75 4.43 -10.49
N GLU A 362 19.17 4.44 -9.22
CA GLU A 362 19.76 3.28 -8.55
C GLU A 362 18.78 2.10 -8.49
N LEU A 363 17.51 2.38 -8.16
CA LEU A 363 16.46 1.36 -8.16
C LEU A 363 16.27 0.75 -9.55
N VAL A 364 16.18 1.57 -10.59
CA VAL A 364 16.01 1.12 -11.98
C VAL A 364 17.24 0.30 -12.42
N GLU A 365 18.46 0.78 -12.15
CA GLU A 365 19.70 0.07 -12.51
C GLU A 365 19.78 -1.30 -11.81
N SER A 366 19.41 -1.38 -10.53
CA SER A 366 19.41 -2.64 -9.79
C SER A 366 18.42 -3.64 -10.38
N ILE A 367 17.23 -3.19 -10.80
CA ILE A 367 16.26 -4.05 -11.47
C ILE A 367 16.79 -4.52 -12.84
N ILE A 368 17.34 -3.62 -13.67
CA ILE A 368 17.95 -3.98 -14.95
C ILE A 368 19.01 -5.05 -14.75
N ARG A 369 19.88 -4.91 -13.75
CA ARG A 369 20.98 -5.85 -13.49
C ARG A 369 20.47 -7.19 -12.96
N ASP A 370 19.65 -7.15 -11.91
CA ASP A 370 19.48 -8.28 -11.00
C ASP A 370 18.12 -9.01 -11.11
N ALA A 371 17.11 -8.40 -11.73
CA ALA A 371 15.77 -8.98 -11.85
C ALA A 371 15.58 -9.77 -13.17
N LYS A 372 14.59 -10.67 -13.16
CA LYS A 372 14.09 -11.35 -14.36
C LYS A 372 13.15 -10.40 -15.11
N ILE A 373 13.62 -9.89 -16.24
CA ILE A 373 12.90 -8.91 -17.08
C ILE A 373 12.61 -9.56 -18.44
N SER A 374 11.36 -9.48 -18.91
CA SER A 374 11.01 -9.91 -20.27
C SER A 374 11.45 -8.88 -21.33
N PRO A 375 11.61 -9.29 -22.60
CA PRO A 375 11.82 -8.35 -23.71
C PRO A 375 10.76 -7.24 -23.79
N ALA A 376 9.49 -7.56 -23.48
CA ALA A 376 8.41 -6.59 -23.50
C ALA A 376 8.57 -5.52 -22.41
N PHE A 377 8.98 -5.92 -21.21
CA PHE A 377 9.31 -4.98 -20.15
C PHE A 377 10.54 -4.13 -20.52
N ALA A 378 11.58 -4.72 -21.13
CA ALA A 378 12.71 -3.94 -21.64
C ALA A 378 12.28 -2.86 -22.66
N THR A 379 11.39 -3.19 -23.60
CA THR A 379 10.83 -2.21 -24.54
C THR A 379 10.05 -1.10 -23.83
N SER A 380 9.19 -1.43 -22.86
CA SER A 380 8.46 -0.41 -22.10
C SER A 380 9.39 0.50 -21.28
N LEU A 381 10.46 -0.05 -20.72
CA LEU A 381 11.46 0.72 -19.97
C LEU A 381 12.26 1.64 -20.90
N CYS A 382 12.63 1.16 -22.09
CA CYS A 382 13.26 1.96 -23.13
C CYS A 382 12.37 3.14 -23.54
N ASP A 383 11.08 2.90 -23.76
CA ASP A 383 10.11 3.95 -24.08
C ASP A 383 9.97 4.99 -22.96
N ALA A 384 9.93 4.53 -21.70
CA ALA A 384 9.86 5.40 -20.54
C ALA A 384 11.10 6.30 -20.44
N ILE A 385 12.31 5.76 -20.64
CA ILE A 385 13.57 6.54 -20.62
C ILE A 385 13.57 7.60 -21.73
N PHE A 386 13.20 7.24 -22.96
CA PHE A 386 13.13 8.20 -24.06
C PHE A 386 12.06 9.26 -23.83
N THR A 387 10.88 8.88 -23.35
CA THR A 387 9.79 9.82 -23.06
C THR A 387 10.21 10.79 -21.95
N GLN A 388 10.88 10.30 -20.91
CA GLN A 388 11.38 11.15 -19.83
C GLN A 388 12.44 12.12 -20.35
N TYR A 389 13.42 11.64 -21.12
CA TYR A 389 14.46 12.50 -21.69
C TYR A 389 13.88 13.60 -22.60
N LEU A 390 12.87 13.27 -23.42
CA LEU A 390 12.20 14.24 -24.29
C LEU A 390 11.32 15.24 -23.52
N SER A 391 10.93 14.91 -22.30
CA SER A 391 10.09 15.74 -21.43
C SER A 391 10.93 16.67 -20.54
N ASN A 392 12.16 16.29 -20.21
CA ASN A 392 13.07 17.13 -19.45
C ASN A 392 13.48 18.39 -20.26
N PRO A 393 13.66 19.54 -19.57
CA PRO A 393 14.26 20.72 -20.17
C PRO A 393 15.56 20.33 -20.85
N GLN A 394 15.72 20.70 -22.12
CA GLN A 394 16.96 20.42 -22.83
C GLN A 394 18.05 21.31 -22.27
N PRO A 395 19.27 20.78 -22.03
CA PRO A 395 20.39 21.61 -21.65
C PRO A 395 20.53 22.75 -22.66
N GLN A 396 20.55 23.98 -22.16
CA GLN A 396 20.98 25.11 -22.99
C GLN A 396 22.43 24.84 -23.39
N GLN A 397 22.84 25.25 -24.59
CA GLN A 397 24.22 25.02 -25.05
C GLN A 397 25.21 25.44 -23.96
N PRO A 398 26.27 24.66 -23.73
CA PRO A 398 27.25 24.98 -22.70
C PRO A 398 27.78 26.39 -22.97
N SER A 399 27.55 27.31 -22.04
CA SER A 399 28.29 28.56 -22.00
C SER A 399 29.76 28.22 -21.79
N GLU A 400 30.65 28.92 -22.50
CA GLU A 400 32.10 28.67 -22.53
C GLU A 400 32.83 28.89 -21.18
N ASP A 401 32.09 29.08 -20.08
CA ASP A 401 32.68 29.19 -18.74
C ASP A 401 32.79 27.80 -18.11
N GLU A 402 33.88 27.12 -18.44
CA GLU A 402 34.39 25.94 -17.75
C GLU A 402 34.52 26.25 -16.25
N ASN A 403 33.73 25.58 -15.38
CA ASN A 403 34.17 24.99 -14.09
C ASN A 403 33.04 24.60 -13.11
N ASP A 404 31.76 24.83 -13.43
CA ASP A 404 30.67 24.30 -12.60
C ASP A 404 30.14 23.00 -13.24
N GLU A 405 30.22 21.88 -12.52
CA GLU A 405 29.47 20.66 -12.86
C GLU A 405 27.98 21.01 -12.73
N ASP A 406 27.38 21.50 -13.82
CA ASP A 406 26.00 22.00 -13.84
C ASP A 406 25.04 20.92 -13.28
N GLU A 407 24.43 21.18 -12.13
CA GLU A 407 23.44 20.29 -11.49
C GLU A 407 22.27 19.96 -12.44
N ASP A 408 22.03 20.84 -13.43
CA ASP A 408 21.01 20.73 -14.48
C ASP A 408 21.23 19.51 -15.43
N ASP A 409 22.46 19.03 -15.59
CA ASP A 409 22.79 17.90 -16.48
C ASP A 409 22.68 16.51 -15.80
N LYS A 410 22.55 16.48 -14.47
CA LYS A 410 22.54 15.24 -13.69
C LYS A 410 21.41 14.27 -14.09
N PRO A 411 20.14 14.69 -14.27
CA PRO A 411 19.06 13.77 -14.66
C PRO A 411 19.28 13.17 -16.05
N VAL A 412 19.81 13.97 -16.99
CA VAL A 412 20.14 13.52 -18.34
C VAL A 412 21.22 12.44 -18.28
N GLU A 413 22.27 12.65 -17.50
CA GLU A 413 23.36 11.68 -17.37
C GLU A 413 22.91 10.37 -16.71
N LEU A 414 22.00 10.43 -15.73
CA LEU A 414 21.38 9.24 -15.15
C LEU A 414 20.59 8.45 -16.21
N LEU A 415 19.77 9.12 -17.02
CA LEU A 415 19.02 8.48 -18.11
C LEU A 415 19.94 7.85 -19.17
N ARG A 416 21.07 8.49 -19.50
CA ARG A 416 22.10 7.92 -20.39
C ARG A 416 22.70 6.64 -19.82
N LYS A 417 23.06 6.62 -18.54
CA LYS A 417 23.58 5.42 -17.86
C LYS A 417 22.55 4.29 -17.88
N LEU A 418 21.27 4.60 -17.62
CA LEU A 418 20.21 3.60 -17.63
C LEU A 418 19.98 2.98 -19.01
N ILE A 419 19.91 3.78 -20.07
CA ILE A 419 19.72 3.23 -21.43
C ILE A 419 20.93 2.41 -21.89
N ALA A 420 22.15 2.84 -21.55
CA ALA A 420 23.37 2.09 -21.85
C ALA A 420 23.36 0.72 -21.15
N ARG A 421 23.00 0.67 -19.87
CA ARG A 421 22.83 -0.57 -19.10
C ARG A 421 21.76 -1.48 -19.67
N LEU A 422 20.61 -0.91 -20.05
CA LEU A 422 19.52 -1.65 -20.67
C LEU A 422 19.95 -2.26 -21.99
N HIS A 423 20.67 -1.49 -22.81
CA HIS A 423 21.20 -1.94 -24.09
C HIS A 423 22.21 -3.09 -23.93
N THR A 424 23.10 -3.05 -22.93
CA THR A 424 24.01 -4.18 -22.66
C THR A 424 23.27 -5.50 -22.44
N LYS A 425 22.07 -5.46 -21.85
CA LYS A 425 21.28 -6.67 -21.54
C LYS A 425 20.27 -7.03 -22.64
N PHE A 426 19.71 -6.03 -23.34
CA PHE A 426 18.64 -6.17 -24.34
C PHE A 426 18.92 -5.33 -25.59
N PRO A 427 20.00 -5.61 -26.34
CA PRO A 427 20.42 -4.77 -27.47
C PRO A 427 19.39 -4.76 -28.59
N LYS A 428 18.80 -5.91 -28.91
CA LYS A 428 17.80 -6.06 -29.99
C LYS A 428 16.54 -5.25 -29.72
N GLU A 429 16.04 -5.31 -28.48
CA GLU A 429 14.82 -4.63 -28.06
C GLU A 429 15.02 -3.11 -28.04
N VAL A 430 16.19 -2.64 -27.56
CA VAL A 430 16.53 -1.22 -27.55
C VAL A 430 16.70 -0.68 -28.97
N ASP A 431 17.43 -1.38 -29.84
CA ASP A 431 17.64 -0.98 -31.24
C ASP A 431 16.32 -0.89 -32.02
N ALA A 432 15.49 -1.93 -31.93
CA ALA A 432 14.19 -1.97 -32.61
C ALA A 432 13.25 -0.87 -32.12
N HIS A 433 13.24 -0.60 -30.80
CA HIS A 433 12.42 0.46 -30.22
C HIS A 433 12.91 1.84 -30.60
N LEU A 434 14.24 2.06 -30.59
CA LEU A 434 14.86 3.31 -31.02
C LEU A 434 14.51 3.63 -32.48
N GLU A 435 14.62 2.66 -33.38
CA GLU A 435 14.28 2.84 -34.80
C GLU A 435 12.80 3.23 -34.96
N SER A 436 11.89 2.48 -34.34
CA SER A 436 10.45 2.79 -34.32
C SER A 436 10.20 4.22 -33.81
N ARG A 437 10.82 4.60 -32.69
CA ARG A 437 10.65 5.93 -32.10
C ARG A 437 11.17 7.04 -33.01
N LEU A 438 12.34 6.87 -33.63
CA LEU A 438 12.91 7.84 -34.59
C LEU A 438 12.04 8.02 -35.85
N GLN A 439 11.30 6.99 -36.26
CA GLN A 439 10.37 7.08 -37.39
C GLN A 439 9.08 7.84 -37.02
N THR A 440 8.53 7.58 -35.83
CA THR A 440 7.27 8.18 -35.35
C THR A 440 7.40 9.65 -34.89
N GLU A 441 8.56 10.08 -34.39
CA GLU A 441 8.73 11.40 -33.78
C GLU A 441 8.89 12.56 -34.78
N ASN A 442 8.46 13.75 -34.35
CA ASN A 442 8.60 14.99 -35.12
C ASN A 442 10.07 15.38 -35.32
N LYS A 443 10.41 16.14 -36.38
CA LYS A 443 11.80 16.50 -36.73
C LYS A 443 12.61 17.08 -35.56
N LYS A 444 12.01 17.95 -34.73
CA LYS A 444 12.67 18.53 -33.55
C LYS A 444 13.02 17.47 -32.49
N ARG A 445 12.03 16.66 -32.08
CA ARG A 445 12.22 15.59 -31.08
C ARG A 445 13.15 14.49 -31.56
N ARG A 446 13.10 14.17 -32.85
CA ARG A 446 14.02 13.23 -33.50
C ARG A 446 15.47 13.70 -33.39
N ASN A 447 15.75 14.98 -33.64
CA ASN A 447 17.10 15.53 -33.52
C ASN A 447 17.59 15.47 -32.06
N ILE A 448 16.73 15.81 -31.10
CA ILE A 448 17.04 15.72 -29.66
C ILE A 448 17.37 14.27 -29.27
N LEU A 449 16.52 13.31 -29.65
CA LEU A 449 16.76 11.90 -29.39
C LEU A 449 18.04 11.41 -30.07
N PHE A 450 18.32 11.90 -31.28
CA PHE A 450 19.55 11.58 -31.99
C PHE A 450 20.78 12.06 -31.23
N ASP A 451 20.79 13.31 -30.74
CA ASP A 451 21.91 13.86 -29.99
C ASP A 451 22.12 13.10 -28.66
N PHE A 452 21.03 12.69 -28.00
CA PHE A 452 21.08 11.83 -26.81
C PHE A 452 21.75 10.47 -27.07
N ILE A 453 21.32 9.77 -28.12
CA ILE A 453 21.86 8.46 -28.47
C ILE A 453 23.30 8.59 -28.97
N SER A 454 23.61 9.61 -29.79
CA SER A 454 24.98 9.89 -30.22
C SER A 454 25.92 10.12 -29.04
N ASN A 455 25.49 10.85 -28.02
CA ASN A 455 26.31 11.08 -26.83
C ASN A 455 26.42 9.82 -25.94
N THR A 456 25.39 8.97 -25.93
CA THR A 456 25.38 7.74 -25.12
C THR A 456 26.18 6.59 -25.74
N PHE A 457 26.12 6.45 -27.06
CA PHE A 457 26.67 5.31 -27.81
C PHE A 457 27.82 5.71 -28.74
N LYS A 458 28.43 6.89 -28.51
CA LYS A 458 29.56 7.40 -29.30
C LYS A 458 30.66 6.35 -29.42
N GLY A 459 31.10 6.07 -30.65
CA GLY A 459 32.16 5.10 -30.92
C GLY A 459 31.73 3.63 -30.82
N THR A 460 30.44 3.34 -30.67
CA THR A 460 29.91 1.97 -30.68
C THR A 460 29.17 1.66 -31.99
N LEU A 461 28.86 0.39 -32.24
CA LEU A 461 28.00 -0.02 -33.36
C LEU A 461 26.60 0.62 -33.34
N HIS A 462 26.17 1.14 -32.21
CA HIS A 462 24.84 1.71 -32.04
C HIS A 462 24.85 3.24 -32.12
N GLU A 463 26.01 3.85 -32.46
CA GLU A 463 26.07 5.27 -32.80
C GLU A 463 25.14 5.53 -33.99
N PRO A 464 24.20 6.48 -33.89
CA PRO A 464 23.27 6.77 -34.96
C PRO A 464 23.95 7.60 -36.06
N ILE A 465 23.51 7.45 -37.31
CA ILE A 465 24.03 8.17 -38.48
C ILE A 465 22.98 9.17 -38.99
N LYS A 466 23.27 10.48 -38.91
CA LYS A 466 22.27 11.56 -39.11
C LYS A 466 21.67 11.52 -40.50
N GLU A 467 22.51 11.23 -41.49
CA GLU A 467 22.14 11.17 -42.91
C GLU A 467 21.25 9.95 -43.21
N LEU A 468 21.48 8.83 -42.52
CA LEU A 468 20.80 7.56 -42.77
C LEU A 468 19.58 7.34 -41.86
N LYS A 469 19.41 8.16 -40.81
CA LYS A 469 18.31 8.10 -39.84
C LYS A 469 18.18 6.73 -39.14
N THR A 470 19.26 5.99 -39.05
CA THR A 470 19.35 4.67 -38.41
C THR A 470 20.73 4.48 -37.77
N THR A 471 20.93 3.39 -37.02
CA THR A 471 22.19 3.09 -36.31
C THR A 471 23.29 2.60 -37.26
N LEU A 472 24.56 2.72 -36.86
CA LEU A 472 25.68 2.19 -37.62
C LEU A 472 25.53 0.68 -37.87
N TYR A 473 25.10 -0.08 -36.86
CA TYR A 473 24.84 -1.52 -36.93
C TYR A 473 23.83 -1.88 -38.03
N LEU A 474 22.64 -1.26 -37.99
CA LEU A 474 21.59 -1.50 -38.98
C LEU A 474 21.99 -1.00 -40.37
N SER A 475 22.70 0.12 -40.43
CA SER A 475 23.21 0.68 -41.69
C SER A 475 24.20 -0.26 -42.36
N LEU A 476 25.04 -0.97 -41.60
CA LEU A 476 26.00 -1.95 -42.12
C LEU A 476 25.31 -3.19 -42.70
N GLN A 477 24.14 -3.57 -42.18
CA GLN A 477 23.35 -4.73 -42.61
C GLN A 477 22.21 -4.36 -43.58
N HIS A 478 22.12 -3.10 -44.00
CA HIS A 478 20.97 -2.60 -44.75
C HIS A 478 20.87 -3.22 -46.16
N PRO A 479 19.67 -3.53 -46.68
CA PRO A 479 19.51 -4.12 -48.03
C PRO A 479 20.07 -3.25 -49.16
N GLU A 480 19.94 -1.92 -49.03
CA GLU A 480 20.42 -0.94 -50.00
C GLU A 480 21.95 -0.73 -49.89
N PRO A 481 22.75 -1.01 -50.95
CA PRO A 481 24.21 -0.90 -50.90
C PRO A 481 24.72 0.53 -50.66
N SER A 482 23.97 1.56 -51.09
CA SER A 482 24.36 2.95 -50.87
C SER A 482 24.37 3.33 -49.38
N VAL A 483 23.45 2.77 -48.59
CA VAL A 483 23.38 2.93 -47.12
C VAL A 483 24.54 2.21 -46.46
N ARG A 484 24.83 0.96 -46.87
CA ARG A 484 25.99 0.19 -46.37
C ARG A 484 27.31 0.91 -46.62
N ARG A 485 27.49 1.47 -47.81
CA ARG A 485 28.70 2.24 -48.15
C ARG A 485 28.90 3.44 -47.22
N MET A 486 27.84 4.19 -46.95
CA MET A 486 27.90 5.34 -46.03
C MET A 486 28.20 4.89 -44.59
N ALA A 487 27.66 3.75 -44.16
CA ALA A 487 27.97 3.15 -42.87
C ALA A 487 29.46 2.79 -42.74
N VAL A 488 30.04 2.17 -43.77
CA VAL A 488 31.48 1.84 -43.83
C VAL A 488 32.35 3.09 -43.82
N GLN A 489 31.95 4.17 -44.51
CA GLN A 489 32.69 5.45 -44.45
C GLN A 489 32.68 6.04 -43.04
N LYS A 490 31.55 5.95 -42.33
CA LYS A 490 31.46 6.37 -40.92
C LYS A 490 32.32 5.49 -40.02
N LEU A 491 32.31 4.17 -40.22
CA LEU A 491 33.20 3.23 -39.52
C LEU A 491 34.68 3.59 -39.75
N ALA A 492 35.06 3.93 -40.99
CA ALA A 492 36.42 4.38 -41.32
C ALA A 492 36.83 5.61 -40.50
N THR A 493 35.93 6.60 -40.36
CA THR A 493 36.21 7.78 -39.52
C THR A 493 36.36 7.46 -38.04
N LEU A 494 35.65 6.44 -37.53
CA LEU A 494 35.80 6.00 -36.14
C LEU A 494 37.17 5.32 -35.93
N VAL A 495 37.57 4.48 -36.87
CA VAL A 495 38.88 3.81 -36.87
C VAL A 495 40.03 4.82 -36.96
N SER A 496 39.93 5.85 -37.80
CA SER A 496 40.98 6.85 -37.96
C SER A 496 41.12 7.78 -36.75
N ASN A 497 40.03 8.02 -36.01
CA ASN A 497 39.98 8.99 -34.93
C ASN A 497 40.18 8.38 -33.52
N SER A 498 40.21 7.05 -33.40
CA SER A 498 40.31 6.36 -32.11
C SER A 498 41.71 5.84 -31.86
N ASP A 499 42.29 6.18 -30.69
CA ASP A 499 43.59 5.65 -30.24
C ASP A 499 43.54 4.15 -29.90
N SER A 500 42.34 3.64 -29.55
CA SER A 500 42.06 2.21 -29.33
C SER A 500 40.93 1.77 -30.25
N LEU A 501 41.13 0.69 -31.00
CA LEU A 501 40.07 0.15 -31.86
C LEU A 501 38.94 -0.44 -31.02
N PRO A 502 37.67 -0.16 -31.35
CA PRO A 502 36.56 -0.86 -30.73
C PRO A 502 36.59 -2.37 -31.03
N ASP A 503 36.28 -3.21 -30.04
CA ASP A 503 36.36 -4.68 -30.14
C ASP A 503 35.57 -5.28 -31.32
N PHE A 504 34.49 -4.61 -31.76
CA PHE A 504 33.64 -5.08 -32.86
C PHE A 504 34.23 -4.81 -34.25
N THR A 505 35.26 -3.98 -34.36
CA THR A 505 35.70 -3.42 -35.65
C THR A 505 36.25 -4.49 -36.58
N GLU A 506 37.01 -5.45 -36.03
CA GLU A 506 37.57 -6.57 -36.80
C GLU A 506 36.46 -7.42 -37.43
N ASP A 507 35.47 -7.84 -36.64
CA ASP A 507 34.36 -8.68 -37.08
C ASP A 507 33.52 -7.98 -38.16
N VAL A 508 33.25 -6.69 -37.98
CA VAL A 508 32.45 -5.90 -38.93
C VAL A 508 33.18 -5.71 -40.26
N ILE A 509 34.49 -5.43 -40.23
CA ILE A 509 35.28 -5.31 -41.47
C ILE A 509 35.35 -6.66 -42.18
N LEU A 510 35.59 -7.75 -41.45
CA LEU A 510 35.60 -9.10 -42.02
C LEU A 510 34.27 -9.46 -42.68
N ASP A 511 33.15 -9.16 -42.04
CA ASP A 511 31.82 -9.41 -42.60
C ASP A 511 31.55 -8.56 -43.85
N ARG A 512 31.97 -7.28 -43.86
CA ARG A 512 31.79 -6.39 -45.02
C ARG A 512 32.80 -6.61 -46.15
N LEU A 513 33.91 -7.30 -45.91
CA LEU A 513 34.81 -7.77 -46.98
C LEU A 513 34.16 -8.85 -47.86
N GLY A 514 33.11 -9.52 -47.36
CA GLY A 514 32.28 -10.44 -48.13
C GLY A 514 31.05 -9.80 -48.79
N ASP A 515 30.94 -8.47 -48.84
CA ASP A 515 29.78 -7.77 -49.41
C ASP A 515 29.67 -7.98 -50.92
N ASP A 516 28.45 -8.12 -51.43
CA ASP A 516 28.17 -8.42 -52.83
C ASP A 516 28.32 -7.22 -53.77
N ASN A 517 28.51 -6.02 -53.23
CA ASN A 517 28.59 -4.78 -53.99
C ASN A 517 30.02 -4.20 -54.04
N GLU A 518 30.55 -4.03 -55.26
CA GLU A 518 31.89 -3.46 -55.50
C GLU A 518 32.13 -2.10 -54.84
N LYS A 519 31.10 -1.23 -54.74
CA LYS A 519 31.26 0.10 -54.14
C LYS A 519 31.35 0.05 -52.61
N VAL A 520 30.76 -0.97 -51.99
CA VAL A 520 30.89 -1.20 -50.54
C VAL A 520 32.27 -1.79 -50.26
N LEU A 521 32.69 -2.81 -51.03
CA LEU A 521 34.04 -3.39 -50.95
C LEU A 521 35.14 -2.33 -51.12
N ALA A 522 35.03 -1.46 -52.12
CA ALA A 522 35.97 -0.37 -52.33
C ALA A 522 36.03 0.60 -51.12
N ALA A 523 34.91 0.83 -50.44
CA ALA A 523 34.88 1.64 -49.23
C ALA A 523 35.53 0.93 -48.03
N VAL A 524 35.36 -0.39 -47.92
CA VAL A 524 36.00 -1.21 -46.87
C VAL A 524 37.51 -1.23 -47.06
N LEU A 525 37.98 -1.44 -48.28
CA LEU A 525 39.42 -1.43 -48.63
C LEU A 525 40.07 -0.05 -48.45
N ALA A 526 39.28 1.02 -48.45
CA ALA A 526 39.75 2.38 -48.22
C ALA A 526 39.85 2.76 -46.72
N VAL A 527 39.46 1.87 -45.80
CA VAL A 527 39.63 2.11 -44.36
C VAL A 527 41.13 2.17 -44.03
N SER A 528 41.56 3.27 -43.42
CA SER A 528 42.96 3.48 -43.02
C SER A 528 43.41 2.40 -42.03
N LYS A 529 44.64 1.90 -42.18
CA LYS A 529 45.26 0.95 -41.24
C LYS A 529 44.53 -0.39 -41.14
N LEU A 530 43.94 -0.88 -42.25
CA LEU A 530 43.23 -2.17 -42.30
C LEU A 530 44.05 -3.35 -41.71
N GLU A 531 45.37 -3.32 -41.90
CA GLU A 531 46.34 -4.30 -41.38
C GLU A 531 46.55 -4.23 -39.85
N GLU A 532 46.23 -3.10 -39.21
CA GLU A 532 46.22 -2.93 -37.76
C GLU A 532 44.87 -3.36 -37.14
N VAL A 533 43.80 -3.39 -37.95
CA VAL A 533 42.43 -3.68 -37.50
C VAL A 533 42.07 -5.16 -37.64
N VAL A 534 42.55 -5.82 -38.69
CA VAL A 534 42.25 -7.24 -38.97
C VAL A 534 43.54 -8.04 -38.98
N GLU A 535 43.56 -9.16 -38.27
CA GLU A 535 44.72 -10.06 -38.29
C GLU A 535 45.04 -10.50 -39.73
N GLY A 536 46.29 -10.31 -40.17
CA GLY A 536 46.67 -10.48 -41.58
C GLY A 536 46.31 -11.85 -42.19
N ALA A 537 46.30 -12.91 -41.38
CA ALA A 537 45.87 -14.24 -41.83
C ALA A 537 44.36 -14.31 -42.15
N LYS A 538 43.51 -13.61 -41.38
CA LYS A 538 42.07 -13.52 -41.63
C LYS A 538 41.79 -12.62 -42.84
N LEU A 539 42.52 -11.51 -42.97
CA LEU A 539 42.40 -10.60 -44.09
C LEU A 539 42.71 -11.29 -45.44
N VAL A 540 43.81 -12.05 -45.50
CA VAL A 540 44.18 -12.82 -46.71
C VAL A 540 43.12 -13.86 -47.06
N ARG A 541 42.55 -14.56 -46.08
CA ARG A 541 41.46 -15.52 -46.32
C ARG A 541 40.20 -14.83 -46.86
N ALA A 542 39.83 -13.69 -46.28
CA ALA A 542 38.65 -12.94 -46.70
C ALA A 542 38.79 -12.38 -48.13
N LEU A 543 40.01 -12.03 -48.56
CA LEU A 543 40.29 -11.54 -49.92
C LEU A 543 40.48 -12.65 -50.98
N GLN A 544 40.62 -13.91 -50.56
CA GLN A 544 40.81 -15.07 -51.44
C GLN A 544 39.52 -15.85 -51.72
N GLY A 545 38.49 -15.67 -50.90
CA GLY A 545 37.12 -16.14 -51.17
C GLY A 545 36.39 -15.16 -52.06
#